data_AF-A0A1G1G8S9-F1
#
_entry.id   AF-A0A1G1G8S9-F1
#
_cell.length_a   1.000
_cell.length_b   1.000
_cell.length_c   1.000
_cell.angle_alpha   90.00
_cell.angle_beta   90.00
_cell.angle_gamma   90.00
#
_symmetry.space_group_name_H-M   'P 1'
#
loop_
_entity.id
_entity.type
_entity.pdbx_description
1 polymer ?
#
loop_
_entity_poly.entity_id
_entity_poly.type
_entity_poly.pdbx_seq_one_letter_code
_entity_poly.pdbx_strand_id
1 'polypeptide(L)'
;MELLRDPADRGYPTEYLLSRIRGRRAGLLKDWKTLLFDAAPLDALLSSRARSGVVEVSPDAVWRRLMKEYRWVYGQMNERLRELFSLFFLYAELRTISICLRQMKDRKSARLEELLEESLLSNELRKVCLSSPDSTAAVAAISRIFSRLSPSFGDLPRVFADEGLRGVERGLTNQFLQYAVQQKLHPFIKTFLVRMIDARNLLRLAVSVQQETVSAPDFIAFGSLPMEQLVRIQEQRDLVAAGALVRQYAGVKVELQDPSQVEHALYRTTTQYLKQAGRDPLGVGTILDYLWRCSIEAMNLSILFFGKNVERDVLANELVT
;
A
#
# COMPACT_ATOMS: atom_id res chain seq x y z
N MET A 1 0.57 -11.10 16.64
CA MET A 1 0.93 -9.66 16.53
C MET A 1 -0.27 -8.84 16.97
N GLU A 2 -0.18 -8.13 18.09
CA GLU A 2 -1.33 -7.51 18.79
C GLU A 2 -1.94 -6.27 18.10
N LEU A 3 -1.40 -5.86 16.95
CA LEU A 3 -1.87 -4.67 16.21
C LEU A 3 -2.96 -4.98 15.18
N LEU A 4 -3.19 -6.26 14.88
CA LEU A 4 -4.30 -6.70 14.04
C LEU A 4 -5.36 -7.40 14.89
N ARG A 5 -6.59 -7.48 14.39
CA ARG A 5 -7.63 -8.29 15.01
C ARG A 5 -7.23 -9.76 15.01
N ASP A 6 -7.62 -10.46 16.05
CA ASP A 6 -7.51 -11.91 16.14
C ASP A 6 -8.91 -12.52 15.92
N PRO A 7 -9.20 -13.11 14.75
CA PRO A 7 -10.46 -13.83 14.56
C PRO A 7 -10.48 -15.07 15.46
N ALA A 8 -11.54 -15.21 16.26
CA ALA A 8 -11.71 -16.25 17.27
C ALA A 8 -11.71 -17.69 16.71
N ASP A 9 -11.94 -17.85 15.41
CA ASP A 9 -11.98 -19.16 14.74
C ASP A 9 -10.61 -19.60 14.19
N ARG A 10 -10.40 -20.93 14.16
CA ARG A 10 -9.13 -21.59 13.74
C ARG A 10 -8.74 -21.39 12.26
N GLY A 11 -9.45 -20.53 11.52
CA GLY A 11 -9.27 -20.33 10.08
C GLY A 11 -9.54 -21.60 9.27
N TYR A 12 -9.37 -21.52 7.95
CA TYR A 12 -9.58 -22.67 7.06
C TYR A 12 -8.24 -23.28 6.61
N PRO A 13 -8.23 -24.53 6.12
CA PRO A 13 -7.07 -25.11 5.44
C PRO A 13 -6.56 -24.21 4.29
N THR A 14 -5.25 -24.24 4.04
CA THR A 14 -4.61 -23.36 3.06
C THR A 14 -5.14 -23.62 1.64
N GLU A 15 -5.38 -24.88 1.31
CA GLU A 15 -5.91 -25.35 0.04
C GLU A 15 -7.32 -24.80 -0.22
N TYR A 16 -8.15 -24.72 0.83
CA TYR A 16 -9.47 -24.12 0.75
C TYR A 16 -9.35 -22.62 0.40
N LEU A 17 -8.53 -21.87 1.12
CA LEU A 17 -8.32 -20.45 0.84
C LEU A 17 -7.80 -20.22 -0.58
N LEU A 18 -6.80 -21.01 -1.01
CA LEU A 18 -6.25 -20.91 -2.36
C LEU A 18 -7.29 -21.19 -3.45
N SER A 19 -8.13 -22.21 -3.26
CA SER A 19 -9.23 -22.52 -4.18
C SER A 19 -10.21 -21.33 -4.30
N ARG A 20 -10.60 -20.75 -3.17
CA ARG A 20 -11.50 -19.58 -3.15
C ARG A 20 -10.85 -18.34 -3.77
N ILE A 21 -9.56 -18.10 -3.50
CA ILE A 21 -8.78 -17.01 -4.13
C ILE A 21 -8.75 -17.16 -5.64
N ARG A 22 -8.57 -18.37 -6.18
CA ARG A 22 -8.60 -18.59 -7.64
C ARG A 22 -9.93 -18.16 -8.26
N GLY A 23 -11.04 -18.53 -7.61
CA GLY A 23 -12.38 -18.11 -8.03
C GLY A 23 -12.56 -16.59 -8.00
N ARG A 24 -12.15 -15.93 -6.91
CA ARG A 24 -12.26 -14.46 -6.77
C ARG A 24 -11.33 -13.71 -7.73
N ARG A 25 -10.12 -14.23 -7.97
CA ARG A 25 -9.15 -13.68 -8.93
C ARG A 25 -9.72 -13.61 -10.35
N ALA A 26 -10.60 -14.54 -10.73
CA ALA A 26 -11.26 -14.50 -12.03
C ALA A 26 -12.18 -13.27 -12.22
N GLY A 27 -12.67 -12.69 -11.11
CA GLY A 27 -13.50 -11.48 -11.11
C GLY A 27 -12.74 -10.15 -11.08
N LEU A 28 -11.40 -10.18 -11.03
CA LEU A 28 -10.59 -8.96 -11.14
C LEU A 28 -10.59 -8.44 -12.58
N LEU A 29 -10.57 -7.11 -12.75
CA LEU A 29 -10.48 -6.46 -14.05
C LEU A 29 -9.15 -6.78 -14.73
N LYS A 30 -9.24 -7.20 -15.99
CA LYS A 30 -8.09 -7.51 -16.84
C LYS A 30 -7.89 -6.44 -17.91
N ASP A 31 -8.98 -6.03 -18.56
CA ASP A 31 -8.93 -5.18 -19.75
C ASP A 31 -9.21 -3.72 -19.40
N TRP A 32 -8.27 -3.11 -18.68
CA TRP A 32 -8.36 -1.71 -18.26
C TRP A 32 -8.44 -0.72 -19.42
N LYS A 33 -7.72 -1.01 -20.52
CA LYS A 33 -7.76 -0.18 -21.73
C LYS A 33 -9.16 -0.16 -22.34
N THR A 34 -9.76 -1.33 -22.55
CA THR A 34 -11.12 -1.44 -23.08
C THR A 34 -12.12 -0.67 -22.22
N LEU A 35 -12.00 -0.78 -20.90
CA LEU A 35 -12.85 -0.04 -19.98
C LEU A 35 -12.66 1.47 -20.08
N LEU A 36 -11.43 1.95 -20.14
CA LEU A 36 -11.10 3.38 -20.19
C LEU A 36 -11.61 4.06 -21.46
N PHE A 37 -11.56 3.35 -22.60
CA PHE A 37 -12.01 3.87 -23.89
C PHE A 37 -13.52 3.66 -24.16
N ASP A 38 -14.25 3.04 -23.23
CA ASP A 38 -15.71 2.92 -23.32
C ASP A 38 -16.38 4.32 -23.37
N ALA A 39 -17.57 4.43 -23.96
CA ALA A 39 -18.33 5.67 -24.00
C ALA A 39 -18.70 6.14 -22.58
N ALA A 40 -19.01 5.20 -21.68
CA ALA A 40 -19.33 5.45 -20.29
C ALA A 40 -18.62 4.45 -19.35
N PRO A 41 -17.31 4.63 -19.09
CA PRO A 41 -16.50 3.68 -18.32
C PRO A 41 -17.09 3.31 -16.95
N LEU A 42 -17.74 4.28 -16.29
CA LEU A 42 -18.33 4.06 -14.98
C LEU A 42 -19.64 3.28 -15.05
N ASP A 43 -20.43 3.46 -16.10
CA ASP A 43 -21.67 2.72 -16.32
C ASP A 43 -21.36 1.29 -16.80
N ALA A 44 -20.29 1.11 -17.59
CA ALA A 44 -19.73 -0.19 -17.92
C ALA A 44 -19.26 -0.95 -16.67
N LEU A 45 -18.65 -0.25 -15.70
CA LEU A 45 -18.27 -0.84 -14.40
C LEU A 45 -19.50 -1.33 -13.60
N LEU A 46 -20.56 -0.53 -13.59
CA LEU A 46 -21.81 -0.83 -12.86
C LEU A 46 -22.64 -1.94 -13.52
N SER A 47 -22.64 -2.02 -14.85
CA SER A 47 -23.39 -3.02 -15.62
C SER A 47 -22.71 -4.38 -15.72
N SER A 48 -21.40 -4.47 -15.44
CA SER A 48 -20.71 -5.74 -15.40
C SER A 48 -21.30 -6.65 -14.29
N ARG A 49 -21.94 -7.75 -14.69
CA ARG A 49 -22.57 -8.77 -13.81
C ARG A 49 -21.64 -9.33 -12.72
N ALA A 50 -20.35 -9.04 -12.75
CA ALA A 50 -19.34 -9.48 -11.80
C ALA A 50 -19.33 -8.71 -10.46
N ARG A 51 -20.17 -7.69 -10.26
CA ARG A 51 -20.04 -6.77 -9.11
C ARG A 51 -21.35 -6.53 -8.36
N SER A 52 -21.87 -7.57 -7.70
CA SER A 52 -22.87 -7.42 -6.64
C SER A 52 -22.28 -6.64 -5.46
N GLY A 53 -22.47 -5.31 -5.43
CA GLY A 53 -22.14 -4.49 -4.25
C GLY A 53 -21.63 -3.08 -4.50
N VAL A 54 -21.37 -2.66 -5.74
CA VAL A 54 -21.05 -1.25 -6.04
C VAL A 54 -22.36 -0.50 -6.27
N VAL A 55 -23.08 -0.20 -5.19
CA VAL A 55 -24.25 0.70 -5.23
C VAL A 55 -23.80 2.17 -5.26
N GLU A 56 -22.57 2.45 -4.80
CA GLU A 56 -22.03 3.79 -4.67
C GLU A 56 -20.64 3.89 -5.31
N VAL A 57 -20.52 4.83 -6.25
CA VAL A 57 -19.33 4.99 -7.10
C VAL A 57 -18.50 6.15 -6.55
N SER A 58 -17.70 5.88 -5.52
CA SER A 58 -16.82 6.88 -4.88
C SER A 58 -15.42 6.34 -4.57
N PRO A 59 -14.39 7.19 -4.47
CA PRO A 59 -13.05 6.77 -4.05
C PRO A 59 -13.04 6.05 -2.69
N ASP A 60 -13.85 6.52 -1.74
CA ASP A 60 -14.04 5.89 -0.44
C ASP A 60 -14.63 4.47 -0.58
N ALA A 61 -15.57 4.27 -1.51
CA ALA A 61 -16.15 2.94 -1.78
C ALA A 61 -15.14 1.96 -2.38
N VAL A 62 -14.23 2.42 -3.25
CA VAL A 62 -13.15 1.60 -3.80
C VAL A 62 -12.21 1.13 -2.70
N TRP A 63 -11.80 2.04 -1.82
CA TRP A 63 -10.94 1.71 -0.69
C TRP A 63 -11.62 0.75 0.29
N ARG A 64 -12.89 1.01 0.66
CA ARG A 64 -13.69 0.10 1.50
C ARG A 64 -13.80 -1.30 0.88
N ARG A 65 -13.93 -1.42 -0.44
CA ARG A 65 -13.94 -2.71 -1.15
C ARG A 65 -12.61 -3.44 -0.99
N LEU A 66 -11.48 -2.74 -1.11
CA LEU A 66 -10.17 -3.34 -0.88
C LEU A 66 -10.02 -3.83 0.57
N MET A 67 -10.44 -3.04 1.55
CA MET A 67 -10.41 -3.44 2.96
C MET A 67 -11.29 -4.67 3.22
N LYS A 68 -12.50 -4.72 2.66
CA LYS A 68 -13.38 -5.91 2.72
C LYS A 68 -12.71 -7.15 2.13
N GLU A 69 -12.02 -7.01 1.01
CA GLU A 69 -11.26 -8.11 0.40
C GLU A 69 -10.12 -8.58 1.30
N TYR A 70 -9.34 -7.65 1.86
CA TYR A 70 -8.25 -7.96 2.78
C TYR A 70 -8.76 -8.64 4.05
N ARG A 71 -9.82 -8.10 4.65
CA ARG A 71 -10.50 -8.66 5.81
C ARG A 71 -11.03 -10.06 5.53
N TRP A 72 -11.64 -10.27 4.38
CA TRP A 72 -12.11 -11.60 3.99
C TRP A 72 -10.93 -12.58 3.91
N VAL A 73 -9.87 -12.25 3.17
CA VAL A 73 -8.70 -13.14 3.02
C VAL A 73 -8.11 -13.46 4.40
N TYR A 74 -7.85 -12.44 5.21
CA TYR A 74 -7.28 -12.61 6.56
C TYR A 74 -8.18 -13.46 7.46
N GLY A 75 -9.50 -13.26 7.41
CA GLY A 75 -10.46 -14.07 8.16
C GLY A 75 -10.55 -15.53 7.69
N GLN A 76 -10.14 -15.84 6.46
CA GLN A 76 -10.05 -17.22 5.98
C GLN A 76 -8.72 -17.91 6.34
N MET A 77 -7.69 -17.16 6.74
CA MET A 77 -6.36 -17.71 7.03
C MET A 77 -6.34 -18.48 8.36
N ASN A 78 -5.76 -19.68 8.35
CA ASN A 78 -5.33 -20.35 9.58
C ASN A 78 -4.21 -19.56 10.29
N GLU A 79 -3.91 -19.95 11.53
CA GLU A 79 -2.91 -19.30 12.37
C GLU A 79 -1.55 -19.14 11.69
N ARG A 80 -1.02 -20.22 11.10
CA ARG A 80 0.26 -20.21 10.38
C ARG A 80 0.28 -19.19 9.25
N LEU A 81 -0.78 -19.11 8.44
CA LEU A 81 -0.88 -18.10 7.38
C LEU A 81 -0.99 -16.68 7.95
N ARG A 82 -1.76 -16.50 9.04
CA ARG A 82 -1.87 -15.19 9.72
C ARG A 82 -0.53 -14.72 10.26
N GLU A 83 0.26 -15.59 10.86
CA GLU A 83 1.62 -15.27 11.28
C GLU A 83 2.48 -14.80 10.09
N LEU A 84 2.46 -15.57 8.99
CA LEU A 84 3.22 -15.28 7.78
C LEU A 84 2.85 -13.94 7.12
N PHE A 85 1.56 -13.60 7.10
CA PHE A 85 1.05 -12.41 6.41
C PHE A 85 0.75 -11.22 7.34
N SER A 86 0.94 -11.37 8.65
CA SER A 86 0.63 -10.33 9.65
C SER A 86 1.26 -8.97 9.30
N LEU A 87 2.56 -8.95 8.96
CA LEU A 87 3.25 -7.72 8.58
C LEU A 87 2.76 -7.14 7.25
N PHE A 88 2.30 -7.97 6.32
CA PHE A 88 1.69 -7.46 5.08
C PHE A 88 0.37 -6.74 5.39
N PHE A 89 -0.50 -7.34 6.20
CA PHE A 89 -1.78 -6.71 6.55
C PHE A 89 -1.58 -5.47 7.42
N LEU A 90 -0.62 -5.48 8.35
CA LEU A 90 -0.29 -4.29 9.12
C LEU A 90 0.26 -3.17 8.22
N TYR A 91 1.12 -3.49 7.24
CA TYR A 91 1.56 -2.53 6.22
C TYR A 91 0.38 -1.89 5.48
N ALA A 92 -0.59 -2.72 5.05
CA ALA A 92 -1.79 -2.25 4.37
C ALA A 92 -2.64 -1.31 5.25
N GLU A 93 -2.77 -1.61 6.55
CA GLU A 93 -3.56 -0.83 7.50
C GLU A 93 -2.87 0.48 7.94
N LEU A 94 -1.57 0.69 7.65
CA LEU A 94 -0.93 1.99 7.90
C LEU A 94 -1.63 3.13 7.13
N ARG A 95 -2.15 2.83 5.95
CA ARG A 95 -2.96 3.76 5.17
C ARG A 95 -4.29 4.08 5.86
N THR A 96 -4.93 3.09 6.48
CA THR A 96 -6.15 3.30 7.28
C THR A 96 -5.87 4.24 8.45
N ILE A 97 -4.77 4.01 9.20
CA ILE A 97 -4.34 4.90 10.29
C ILE A 97 -4.14 6.33 9.77
N SER A 98 -3.46 6.48 8.64
CA SER A 98 -3.21 7.78 8.00
C SER A 98 -4.51 8.51 7.62
N ILE A 99 -5.49 7.78 7.06
CA ILE A 99 -6.81 8.32 6.72
C ILE A 99 -7.55 8.78 7.99
N CYS A 100 -7.50 7.98 9.06
CA CYS A 100 -8.14 8.33 10.34
C CYS A 100 -7.57 9.63 10.90
N LEU A 101 -6.24 9.77 10.92
CA LEU A 101 -5.56 10.96 11.41
C LEU A 101 -5.92 12.22 10.59
N ARG A 102 -6.06 12.08 9.26
CA ARG A 102 -6.50 13.18 8.38
C ARG A 102 -7.95 13.58 8.63
N GLN A 103 -8.85 12.61 8.78
CA GLN A 103 -10.28 12.89 9.04
C GLN A 103 -10.51 13.55 10.40
N MET A 104 -9.72 13.20 11.43
CA MET A 104 -9.72 13.88 12.73
C MET A 104 -9.38 15.37 12.59
N LYS A 105 -8.35 15.69 11.79
CA LYS A 105 -7.94 17.07 11.55
C LYS A 105 -9.04 17.88 10.86
N ASP A 106 -9.74 17.26 9.92
CA ASP A 106 -10.82 17.91 9.14
C ASP A 106 -12.19 17.91 9.86
N ARG A 107 -12.27 17.37 11.09
CA ARG A 107 -13.52 17.21 11.88
C ARG A 107 -14.64 16.46 11.15
N LYS A 108 -14.29 15.56 10.23
CA LYS A 108 -15.25 14.73 9.47
C LYS A 108 -15.41 13.36 10.15
N SER A 109 -16.12 13.31 11.29
CA SER A 109 -16.22 12.12 12.14
C SER A 109 -17.20 11.04 11.63
N ALA A 110 -18.26 11.43 10.91
CA ALA A 110 -19.39 10.54 10.60
C ALA A 110 -19.05 9.32 9.71
N ARG A 111 -17.91 9.31 9.01
CA ARG A 111 -17.49 8.20 8.11
C ARG A 111 -16.38 7.32 8.68
N LEU A 112 -15.87 7.66 9.87
CA LEU A 112 -14.72 6.98 10.45
C LEU A 112 -15.09 5.59 11.01
N GLU A 113 -16.28 5.48 11.61
CA GLU A 113 -16.79 4.21 12.14
C GLU A 113 -16.95 3.17 11.03
N GLU A 114 -17.64 3.52 9.94
CA GLU A 114 -17.82 2.64 8.78
C GLU A 114 -16.47 2.18 8.18
N LEU A 115 -15.48 3.07 8.10
CA LEU A 115 -14.14 2.73 7.62
C LEU A 115 -13.48 1.71 8.55
N LEU A 116 -13.55 1.93 9.86
CA LEU A 116 -12.91 1.10 10.88
C LEU A 116 -13.65 -0.22 11.13
N GLU A 117 -14.92 -0.35 10.74
CA GLU A 117 -15.63 -1.63 10.78
C GLU A 117 -14.94 -2.69 9.91
N GLU A 118 -14.53 -2.29 8.69
CA GLU A 118 -13.88 -3.15 7.72
C GLU A 118 -12.37 -3.29 7.91
N SER A 119 -11.78 -2.47 8.80
CA SER A 119 -10.36 -2.49 9.11
C SER A 119 -9.96 -3.73 9.92
N LEU A 120 -8.78 -4.26 9.61
CA LEU A 120 -8.09 -5.29 10.38
C LEU A 120 -7.35 -4.76 11.61
N LEU A 121 -7.37 -3.45 11.88
CA LEU A 121 -6.75 -2.87 13.08
C LEU A 121 -7.33 -3.47 14.36
N SER A 122 -6.46 -3.72 15.34
CA SER A 122 -6.83 -4.20 16.67
C SER A 122 -7.83 -3.26 17.35
N ASN A 123 -8.58 -3.79 18.32
CA ASN A 123 -9.55 -3.00 19.08
C ASN A 123 -8.89 -1.82 19.79
N GLU A 124 -7.64 -1.95 20.22
CA GLU A 124 -6.88 -0.87 20.84
C GLU A 124 -6.62 0.28 19.85
N LEU A 125 -6.13 -0.02 18.64
CA LEU A 125 -5.91 1.00 17.61
C LEU A 125 -7.22 1.62 17.12
N ARG A 126 -8.29 0.82 16.97
CA ARG A 126 -9.62 1.35 16.64
C ARG A 126 -10.14 2.32 17.70
N LYS A 127 -9.98 1.99 18.98
CA LYS A 127 -10.37 2.87 20.08
C LYS A 127 -9.62 4.19 20.05
N VAL A 128 -8.32 4.16 19.76
CA VAL A 128 -7.53 5.40 19.55
C VAL A 128 -8.10 6.20 18.39
N CYS A 129 -8.36 5.57 17.24
CA CYS A 129 -8.92 6.27 16.09
C CYS A 129 -10.33 6.83 16.33
N LEU A 130 -11.17 6.21 17.15
CA LEU A 130 -12.55 6.68 17.38
C LEU A 130 -12.68 7.67 18.53
N SER A 131 -11.87 7.52 19.58
CA SER A 131 -12.08 8.22 20.85
C SER A 131 -11.03 9.29 21.15
N SER A 132 -9.98 9.43 20.33
CA SER A 132 -9.01 10.52 20.53
C SER A 132 -9.63 11.88 20.22
N PRO A 133 -9.41 12.90 21.07
CA PRO A 133 -10.03 14.23 20.92
C PRO A 133 -9.50 15.01 19.72
N ASP A 134 -8.23 14.80 19.35
CA ASP A 134 -7.57 15.43 18.23
C ASP A 134 -6.46 14.54 17.65
N SER A 135 -5.89 14.97 16.51
CA SER A 135 -4.79 14.27 15.84
C SER A 135 -3.53 14.18 16.72
N THR A 136 -3.26 15.16 17.59
CA THR A 136 -2.07 15.16 18.46
C THR A 136 -2.15 14.02 19.47
N ALA A 137 -3.29 13.90 20.16
CA ALA A 137 -3.55 12.84 21.13
C ALA A 137 -3.57 11.47 20.45
N ALA A 138 -4.15 11.37 19.25
CA ALA A 138 -4.14 10.15 18.46
C ALA A 138 -2.72 9.71 18.09
N VAL A 139 -1.87 10.63 17.61
CA VAL A 139 -0.47 10.33 17.26
C VAL A 139 0.32 9.87 18.47
N ALA A 140 0.17 10.52 19.63
CA ALA A 140 0.84 10.09 20.86
C ALA A 140 0.40 8.67 21.30
N ALA A 141 -0.89 8.36 21.18
CA ALA A 141 -1.41 7.04 21.51
C ALA A 141 -0.92 5.97 20.52
N ILE A 142 -0.92 6.26 19.21
CA ILE A 142 -0.37 5.37 18.17
C ILE A 142 1.12 5.13 18.39
N SER A 143 1.90 6.18 18.64
CA SER A 143 3.32 6.10 18.98
C SER A 143 3.56 5.12 20.12
N ARG A 144 2.85 5.28 21.24
CA ARG A 144 2.96 4.37 22.39
C ARG A 144 2.62 2.92 22.05
N ILE A 145 1.60 2.67 21.22
CA ILE A 145 1.22 1.31 20.79
C ILE A 145 2.30 0.70 19.90
N PHE A 146 2.78 1.43 18.90
CA PHE A 146 3.82 0.97 17.98
C PHE A 146 5.19 0.83 18.64
N SER A 147 5.47 1.61 19.70
CA SER A 147 6.69 1.48 20.49
C SER A 147 6.85 0.11 21.17
N ARG A 148 5.76 -0.66 21.31
CA ARG A 148 5.82 -2.07 21.75
C ARG A 148 6.46 -2.99 20.72
N LEU A 149 6.43 -2.62 19.43
CA LEU A 149 7.11 -3.34 18.36
C LEU A 149 8.59 -2.94 18.26
N SER A 150 8.85 -1.64 18.31
CA SER A 150 10.20 -1.08 18.25
C SER A 150 10.26 0.30 18.93
N PRO A 151 11.26 0.58 19.78
CA PRO A 151 11.43 1.90 20.38
C PRO A 151 11.52 3.06 19.37
N SER A 152 11.88 2.78 18.11
CA SER A 152 11.99 3.78 17.04
C SER A 152 10.69 4.56 16.77
N PHE A 153 9.54 4.00 17.12
CA PHE A 153 8.23 4.66 16.96
C PHE A 153 7.91 5.70 18.04
N GLY A 154 8.75 5.82 19.08
CA GLY A 154 8.58 6.80 20.16
C GLY A 154 8.63 8.26 19.70
N ASP A 155 9.30 8.53 18.58
CA ASP A 155 9.55 9.88 18.07
C ASP A 155 8.41 10.46 17.23
N LEU A 156 7.35 9.69 16.92
CA LEU A 156 6.24 10.16 16.08
C LEU A 156 5.56 11.47 16.55
N PRO A 157 5.38 11.74 17.87
CA PRO A 157 4.81 13.01 18.33
C PRO A 157 5.71 14.21 18.00
N ARG A 158 7.03 14.03 18.05
CA ARG A 158 8.00 15.07 17.64
C ARG A 158 7.92 15.31 16.14
N VAL A 159 7.92 14.24 15.34
CA VAL A 159 7.73 14.33 13.88
C VAL A 159 6.41 15.03 13.53
N PHE A 160 5.35 14.80 14.28
CA PHE A 160 4.07 15.49 14.08
C PHE A 160 4.16 17.00 14.35
N ALA A 161 4.89 17.41 15.39
CA ALA A 161 5.11 18.82 15.70
C ALA A 161 5.92 19.53 14.59
N ASP A 162 6.94 18.85 14.06
CA ASP A 162 7.88 19.44 13.10
C ASP A 162 7.34 19.42 11.65
N GLU A 163 6.69 18.33 11.25
CA GLU A 163 6.34 18.05 9.84
C GLU A 163 4.83 17.80 9.61
N GLY A 164 4.03 17.84 10.68
CA GLY A 164 2.60 17.57 10.62
C GLY A 164 2.25 16.13 10.25
N LEU A 165 1.00 15.94 9.78
CA LEU A 165 0.49 14.60 9.44
C LEU A 165 1.29 13.90 8.35
N ARG A 166 1.78 14.63 7.34
CA ARG A 166 2.57 14.04 6.26
C ARG A 166 3.86 13.42 6.79
N GLY A 167 4.53 14.09 7.74
CA GLY A 167 5.69 13.55 8.42
C GLY A 167 5.37 12.28 9.21
N VAL A 168 4.23 12.25 9.92
CA VAL A 168 3.78 11.05 10.64
C VAL A 168 3.50 9.88 9.70
N GLU A 169 2.76 10.11 8.61
CA GLU A 169 2.46 9.07 7.62
C GLU A 169 3.76 8.45 7.06
N ARG A 170 4.72 9.32 6.72
CA ARG A 170 6.04 8.96 6.24
C ARG A 170 6.84 8.20 7.29
N GLY A 171 7.00 8.76 8.49
CA GLY A 171 7.78 8.20 9.59
C GLY A 171 7.25 6.83 10.01
N LEU A 172 5.93 6.72 10.20
CA LEU A 172 5.27 5.45 10.55
C LEU A 172 5.55 4.38 9.49
N THR A 173 5.42 4.73 8.20
CA THR A 173 5.66 3.77 7.11
C THR A 173 7.13 3.36 7.00
N ASN A 174 8.06 4.32 7.10
CA ASN A 174 9.50 4.05 7.00
C ASN A 174 9.96 3.15 8.14
N GLN A 175 9.62 3.53 9.37
CA GLN A 175 10.00 2.78 10.57
C GLN A 175 9.37 1.39 10.56
N PHE A 176 8.12 1.27 10.10
CA PHE A 176 7.47 -0.04 9.94
C PHE A 176 8.19 -0.94 8.94
N LEU A 177 8.53 -0.42 7.75
CA LEU A 177 9.21 -1.23 6.74
C LEU A 177 10.59 -1.69 7.23
N GLN A 178 11.36 -0.80 7.89
CA GLN A 178 12.65 -1.15 8.50
C GLN A 178 12.50 -2.22 9.58
N TYR A 179 11.55 -2.03 10.50
CA TYR A 179 11.24 -3.02 11.53
C TYR A 179 10.86 -4.37 10.92
N ALA A 180 9.99 -4.35 9.90
CA ALA A 180 9.40 -5.57 9.35
C ALA A 180 10.45 -6.45 8.66
N VAL A 181 11.35 -5.88 7.86
CA VAL A 181 12.37 -6.67 7.13
C VAL A 181 13.47 -7.26 8.02
N GLN A 182 13.63 -6.72 9.23
CA GLN A 182 14.52 -7.28 10.26
C GLN A 182 13.91 -8.48 10.98
N GLN A 183 12.59 -8.69 10.88
CA GLN A 183 11.96 -9.86 11.49
C GLN A 183 12.29 -11.15 10.74
N LYS A 184 12.10 -12.28 11.43
CA LYS A 184 12.20 -13.61 10.81
C LYS A 184 11.00 -13.85 9.89
N LEU A 185 11.12 -13.40 8.65
CA LEU A 185 10.07 -13.51 7.64
C LEU A 185 10.26 -14.70 6.71
N HIS A 186 9.15 -15.17 6.17
CA HIS A 186 9.18 -16.03 5.00
C HIS A 186 9.89 -15.29 3.84
N PRO A 187 10.81 -15.95 3.11
CA PRO A 187 11.65 -15.28 2.11
C PRO A 187 10.86 -14.44 1.12
N PHE A 188 9.72 -14.95 0.69
CA PHE A 188 8.83 -14.28 -0.26
C PHE A 188 8.26 -12.95 0.25
N ILE A 189 7.83 -12.91 1.52
CA ILE A 189 7.31 -11.70 2.16
C ILE A 189 8.45 -10.70 2.38
N LYS A 190 9.63 -11.20 2.79
CA LYS A 190 10.83 -10.38 2.92
C LYS A 190 11.20 -9.71 1.59
N THR A 191 11.30 -10.47 0.51
CA THR A 191 11.59 -9.93 -0.83
C THR A 191 10.55 -8.92 -1.28
N PHE A 192 9.26 -9.17 -1.01
CA PHE A 192 8.22 -8.18 -1.30
C PHE A 192 8.43 -6.87 -0.51
N LEU A 193 8.67 -6.92 0.79
CA LEU A 193 8.88 -5.73 1.61
C LEU A 193 10.16 -4.98 1.22
N VAL A 194 11.25 -5.69 0.90
CA VAL A 194 12.48 -5.09 0.36
C VAL A 194 12.18 -4.37 -0.96
N ARG A 195 11.38 -4.97 -1.85
CA ARG A 195 10.96 -4.30 -3.09
C ARG A 195 10.12 -3.04 -2.84
N MET A 196 9.30 -3.03 -1.79
CA MET A 196 8.56 -1.83 -1.38
C MET A 196 9.47 -0.74 -0.83
N ILE A 197 10.53 -1.12 -0.10
CA ILE A 197 11.58 -0.19 0.36
C ILE A 197 12.30 0.42 -0.84
N ASP A 198 12.77 -0.41 -1.77
CA ASP A 198 13.50 0.05 -2.95
C ASP A 198 12.64 0.96 -3.83
N ALA A 199 11.38 0.59 -4.07
CA ALA A 199 10.46 1.43 -4.83
C ALA A 199 10.27 2.81 -4.19
N ARG A 200 10.11 2.87 -2.86
CA ARG A 200 9.99 4.14 -2.13
C ARG A 200 11.27 4.97 -2.18
N ASN A 201 12.43 4.33 -2.04
CA ASN A 201 13.72 5.02 -2.13
C ASN A 201 13.96 5.58 -3.53
N LEU A 202 13.63 4.82 -4.58
CA LEU A 202 13.76 5.28 -5.97
C LEU A 202 12.79 6.42 -6.30
N LEU A 203 11.56 6.36 -5.82
CA LEU A 203 10.60 7.47 -5.96
C LEU A 203 11.11 8.73 -5.26
N ARG A 204 11.62 8.60 -4.04
CA ARG A 204 12.22 9.71 -3.31
C ARG A 204 13.41 10.30 -4.04
N LEU A 205 14.30 9.45 -4.55
CA LEU A 205 15.46 9.87 -5.33
C LEU A 205 15.04 10.64 -6.59
N ALA A 206 14.06 10.11 -7.33
CA ALA A 206 13.54 10.77 -8.53
C ALA A 206 12.99 12.17 -8.21
N VAL A 207 12.15 12.27 -7.17
CA VAL A 207 11.59 13.55 -6.72
C VAL A 207 12.66 14.50 -6.19
N SER A 208 13.62 14.03 -5.39
CA SER A 208 14.64 14.89 -4.78
C SER A 208 15.59 15.48 -5.82
N VAL A 209 16.00 14.68 -6.80
CA VAL A 209 16.90 15.14 -7.87
C VAL A 209 16.15 16.10 -8.81
N GLN A 210 14.85 15.90 -9.04
CA GLN A 210 14.02 16.81 -9.84
C GLN A 210 13.74 18.15 -9.14
N GLN A 211 13.43 18.13 -7.84
CA GLN A 211 13.01 19.31 -7.08
C GLN A 211 14.18 20.08 -6.44
N GLU A 212 15.42 19.70 -6.75
CA GLU A 212 16.66 20.27 -6.19
C GLU A 212 16.69 20.39 -4.65
N THR A 213 15.96 19.52 -3.95
CA THR A 213 15.79 19.64 -2.50
C THR A 213 17.03 19.10 -1.78
N VAL A 214 17.68 19.98 -0.99
CA VAL A 214 18.95 19.70 -0.28
C VAL A 214 18.73 19.04 1.10
N SER A 215 17.48 18.80 1.50
CA SER A 215 17.20 18.18 2.79
C SER A 215 17.82 16.79 2.91
N ALA A 216 18.33 16.46 4.10
CA ALA A 216 18.97 15.18 4.39
C ALA A 216 18.13 13.98 3.89
N PRO A 217 18.77 12.94 3.34
CA PRO A 217 18.09 11.77 2.79
C PRO A 217 17.29 11.04 3.87
N ASP A 218 15.97 11.08 3.79
CA ASP A 218 15.10 10.14 4.50
C ASP A 218 14.97 8.87 3.63
N PHE A 219 16.08 8.18 3.34
CA PHE A 219 16.03 6.88 2.68
C PHE A 219 15.77 5.78 3.71
N ILE A 220 15.01 4.78 3.29
CA ILE A 220 14.66 3.64 4.14
C ILE A 220 15.78 2.60 4.04
N ALA A 221 16.40 2.26 5.17
CA ALA A 221 17.42 1.21 5.23
C ALA A 221 16.87 -0.19 4.90
N PHE A 222 17.78 -1.14 4.69
CA PHE A 222 17.49 -2.57 4.44
C PHE A 222 16.79 -2.87 3.10
N GLY A 223 16.86 -1.95 2.14
CA GLY A 223 16.59 -2.21 0.73
C GLY A 223 17.66 -3.08 0.08
N SER A 224 17.46 -3.44 -1.19
CA SER A 224 18.52 -4.07 -2.00
C SER A 224 19.47 -3.04 -2.60
N LEU A 225 19.08 -1.77 -2.63
CA LEU A 225 19.90 -0.67 -3.16
C LEU A 225 20.90 -0.18 -2.10
N PRO A 226 22.20 -0.07 -2.43
CA PRO A 226 23.20 0.46 -1.51
C PRO A 226 22.90 1.91 -1.11
N MET A 227 22.87 2.17 0.20
CA MET A 227 22.54 3.50 0.74
C MET A 227 23.52 4.57 0.26
N GLU A 228 24.81 4.27 0.28
CA GLU A 228 25.88 5.16 -0.19
C GLU A 228 25.68 5.59 -1.65
N GLN A 229 25.18 4.69 -2.49
CA GLN A 229 24.89 5.00 -3.88
C GLN A 229 23.71 5.98 -4.00
N LEU A 230 22.63 5.76 -3.24
CA LEU A 230 21.46 6.65 -3.24
C LEU A 230 21.82 8.06 -2.76
N VAL A 231 22.56 8.15 -1.66
CA VAL A 231 23.03 9.42 -1.09
C VAL A 231 23.92 10.15 -2.08
N ARG A 232 24.91 9.46 -2.66
CA ARG A 232 25.81 10.06 -3.66
C ARG A 232 25.05 10.62 -4.87
N ILE A 233 24.09 9.88 -5.42
CA ILE A 233 23.30 10.34 -6.59
C ILE A 233 22.48 11.58 -6.22
N GLN A 234 21.87 11.59 -5.03
CA GLN A 234 21.11 12.74 -4.55
C GLN A 234 22.01 13.98 -4.36
N GLU A 235 23.15 13.83 -3.67
CA GLU A 235 24.10 14.92 -3.40
C GLU A 235 24.68 15.50 -4.69
N GLN A 236 25.02 14.63 -5.65
CA GLN A 236 25.56 15.04 -6.96
C GLN A 236 24.48 15.55 -7.92
N ARG A 237 23.19 15.42 -7.56
CA ARG A 237 22.04 15.76 -8.42
C ARG A 237 22.12 15.07 -9.79
N ASP A 238 22.60 13.83 -9.81
CA ASP A 238 22.87 13.12 -11.05
C ASP A 238 21.57 12.48 -11.60
N LEU A 239 20.84 13.26 -12.40
CA LEU A 239 19.64 12.81 -13.11
C LEU A 239 19.90 11.57 -13.98
N VAL A 240 21.08 11.46 -14.57
CA VAL A 240 21.43 10.34 -15.45
C VAL A 240 21.62 9.07 -14.62
N ALA A 241 22.34 9.14 -13.50
CA ALA A 241 22.52 8.02 -12.60
C ALA A 241 21.20 7.61 -11.91
N ALA A 242 20.37 8.57 -11.50
CA ALA A 242 19.04 8.29 -10.97
C ALA A 242 18.18 7.54 -12.01
N GLY A 243 18.19 7.99 -13.27
CA GLY A 243 17.42 7.39 -14.35
C GLY A 243 17.93 6.00 -14.71
N ALA A 244 19.25 5.80 -14.68
CA ALA A 244 19.87 4.50 -14.86
C ALA A 244 19.48 3.52 -13.76
N LEU A 245 19.42 3.98 -12.50
CA LEU A 245 19.04 3.13 -11.36
C LEU A 245 17.56 2.73 -11.42
N VAL A 246 16.66 3.69 -11.73
CA VAL A 246 15.24 3.40 -11.97
C VAL A 246 15.09 2.39 -13.11
N ARG A 247 15.81 2.58 -14.23
CA ARG A 247 15.77 1.65 -15.37
C ARG A 247 16.29 0.26 -15.02
N GLN A 248 17.38 0.17 -14.25
CA GLN A 248 17.93 -1.11 -13.82
C GLN A 248 16.92 -1.87 -12.96
N TYR A 249 16.23 -1.17 -12.05
CA TYR A 249 15.27 -1.79 -11.16
C TYR A 249 13.95 -2.13 -11.87
N ALA A 250 13.41 -1.20 -12.67
CA ALA A 250 12.11 -1.34 -13.32
C ALA A 250 12.17 -2.12 -14.66
N GLY A 251 13.37 -2.32 -15.22
CA GLY A 251 13.57 -2.97 -16.52
C GLY A 251 13.12 -2.16 -17.73
N VAL A 252 12.65 -0.92 -17.54
CA VAL A 252 12.16 -0.02 -18.59
C VAL A 252 12.76 1.37 -18.43
N LYS A 253 12.97 2.07 -19.55
CA LYS A 253 13.38 3.49 -19.51
C LYS A 253 12.16 4.31 -19.13
N VAL A 254 12.32 5.18 -18.13
CA VAL A 254 11.28 6.09 -17.63
C VAL A 254 11.83 7.51 -17.63
N GLU A 255 10.97 8.48 -17.92
CA GLU A 255 11.31 9.89 -17.78
C GLU A 255 11.15 10.31 -16.32
N LEU A 256 12.24 10.77 -15.70
CA LEU A 256 12.22 11.17 -14.29
C LEU A 256 11.42 12.45 -14.01
N GLN A 257 11.03 13.19 -15.05
CA GLN A 257 10.25 14.41 -14.92
C GLN A 257 8.82 14.15 -14.44
N ASP A 258 8.36 12.90 -14.57
CA ASP A 258 7.03 12.49 -14.16
C ASP A 258 7.11 11.39 -13.08
N PRO A 259 6.97 11.76 -11.79
CA PRO A 259 7.01 10.79 -10.68
C PRO A 259 5.96 9.67 -10.79
N SER A 260 4.81 9.91 -11.44
CA SER A 260 3.79 8.86 -11.61
C SER A 260 4.30 7.75 -12.52
N GLN A 261 4.98 8.08 -13.62
CA GLN A 261 5.56 7.09 -14.53
C GLN A 261 6.64 6.25 -13.83
N VAL A 262 7.43 6.86 -12.95
CA VAL A 262 8.40 6.15 -12.12
C VAL A 262 7.66 5.18 -11.20
N GLU A 263 6.60 5.64 -10.52
CA GLU A 263 5.80 4.79 -9.63
C GLU A 263 5.19 3.60 -10.37
N HIS A 264 4.63 3.83 -11.55
CA HIS A 264 4.02 2.80 -12.38
C HIS A 264 5.02 1.76 -12.86
N ALA A 265 6.20 2.18 -13.30
CA ALA A 265 7.26 1.27 -13.72
C ALA A 265 7.73 0.37 -12.56
N LEU A 266 7.84 0.94 -11.36
CA LEU A 266 8.22 0.22 -10.14
C LEU A 266 7.12 -0.78 -9.73
N TYR A 267 5.85 -0.38 -9.73
CA TYR A 267 4.73 -1.26 -9.38
C TYR A 267 4.48 -2.34 -10.42
N ARG A 268 4.68 -2.05 -11.71
CA ARG A 268 4.65 -3.07 -12.77
C ARG A 268 5.69 -4.16 -12.53
N THR A 269 6.89 -3.78 -12.11
CA THR A 269 7.97 -4.73 -11.81
C THR A 269 7.63 -5.60 -10.61
N THR A 270 7.08 -5.01 -9.54
CA THR A 270 6.54 -5.78 -8.40
C THR A 270 5.41 -6.72 -8.83
N THR A 271 4.51 -6.27 -9.71
CA THR A 271 3.42 -7.09 -10.26
C THR A 271 3.96 -8.28 -11.05
N GLN A 272 4.98 -8.09 -11.88
CA GLN A 272 5.61 -9.16 -12.64
C GLN A 272 6.29 -10.18 -11.73
N TYR A 273 7.04 -9.71 -10.73
CA TYR A 273 7.65 -10.57 -9.72
C TYR A 273 6.58 -11.41 -9.00
N LEU A 274 5.52 -10.79 -8.50
CA LEU A 274 4.45 -11.51 -7.79
C LEU A 274 3.69 -12.48 -8.71
N LYS A 275 3.47 -12.13 -9.97
CA LYS A 275 2.86 -13.03 -10.96
C LYS A 275 3.72 -14.27 -11.20
N GLN A 276 5.04 -14.12 -11.34
CA GLN A 276 5.96 -15.24 -11.53
C GLN A 276 5.99 -16.11 -10.27
N ALA A 277 6.07 -15.47 -9.12
CA ALA A 277 6.27 -16.12 -7.86
C ALA A 277 4.97 -16.74 -7.31
N GLY A 278 3.81 -16.30 -7.80
CA GLY A 278 2.49 -16.92 -7.64
C GLY A 278 2.14 -17.98 -8.70
N ARG A 279 3.12 -18.47 -9.48
CA ARG A 279 2.90 -19.61 -10.41
C ARG A 279 2.73 -20.94 -9.70
N ASP A 280 3.32 -21.09 -8.51
CA ASP A 280 3.03 -22.23 -7.64
C ASP A 280 1.59 -22.09 -7.12
N PRO A 281 0.66 -22.94 -7.61
CA PRO A 281 -0.75 -22.79 -7.33
C PRO A 281 -1.09 -23.20 -5.88
N LEU A 282 -0.16 -23.88 -5.18
CA LEU A 282 -0.29 -24.27 -3.78
C LEU A 282 0.54 -23.39 -2.84
N GLY A 283 1.33 -22.47 -3.40
CA GLY A 283 2.26 -21.63 -2.65
C GLY A 283 1.62 -20.35 -2.09
N VAL A 284 2.23 -19.84 -1.01
CA VAL A 284 1.90 -18.54 -0.39
C VAL A 284 2.00 -17.37 -1.37
N GLY A 285 2.80 -17.50 -2.43
CA GLY A 285 2.92 -16.51 -3.49
C GLY A 285 1.59 -16.21 -4.20
N THR A 286 0.71 -17.19 -4.33
CA THR A 286 -0.64 -17.00 -4.92
C THR A 286 -1.48 -16.04 -4.09
N ILE A 287 -1.39 -16.12 -2.75
CA ILE A 287 -2.12 -15.24 -1.84
C ILE A 287 -1.60 -13.81 -1.97
N LEU A 288 -0.27 -13.62 -1.97
CA LEU A 288 0.32 -12.28 -2.08
C LEU A 288 0.06 -11.64 -3.45
N ASP A 289 0.16 -12.39 -4.55
CA ASP A 289 -0.20 -11.92 -5.90
C ASP A 289 -1.67 -11.49 -5.96
N TYR A 290 -2.58 -12.24 -5.34
CA TYR A 290 -3.99 -11.87 -5.27
C TYR A 290 -4.21 -10.56 -4.51
N LEU A 291 -3.68 -10.44 -3.29
CA LEU A 291 -3.80 -9.25 -2.46
C LEU A 291 -3.21 -8.02 -3.16
N TRP A 292 -2.04 -8.17 -3.78
CA TRP A 292 -1.43 -7.12 -4.59
C TRP A 292 -2.31 -6.69 -5.76
N ARG A 293 -2.86 -7.62 -6.54
CA ARG A 293 -3.77 -7.29 -7.64
C ARG A 293 -5.03 -6.57 -7.18
N CYS A 294 -5.56 -6.90 -6.00
CA CYS A 294 -6.65 -6.14 -5.40
C CYS A 294 -6.24 -4.68 -5.14
N SER A 295 -5.02 -4.45 -4.62
CA SER A 295 -4.52 -3.07 -4.43
C SER A 295 -4.31 -2.31 -5.75
N ILE A 296 -3.79 -2.96 -6.79
CA ILE A 296 -3.65 -2.37 -8.12
C ILE A 296 -5.03 -2.04 -8.73
N GLU A 297 -6.01 -2.94 -8.60
CA GLU A 297 -7.38 -2.66 -9.04
C GLU A 297 -7.97 -1.45 -8.32
N ALA A 298 -7.77 -1.35 -7.00
CA ALA A 298 -8.24 -0.20 -6.23
C ALA A 298 -7.55 1.11 -6.64
N MET A 299 -6.26 1.07 -6.94
CA MET A 299 -5.49 2.22 -7.40
C MET A 299 -5.96 2.68 -8.79
N ASN A 300 -6.05 1.76 -9.75
CA ASN A 300 -6.52 2.05 -11.10
C ASN A 300 -7.96 2.59 -11.10
N LEU A 301 -8.86 2.01 -10.28
CA LEU A 301 -10.21 2.55 -10.12
C LEU A 301 -10.18 3.97 -9.55
N SER A 302 -9.31 4.25 -8.57
CA SER A 302 -9.17 5.60 -8.01
C SER A 302 -8.71 6.60 -9.08
N ILE A 303 -7.75 6.22 -9.94
CA ILE A 303 -7.29 7.04 -11.07
C ILE A 303 -8.46 7.33 -12.02
N LEU A 304 -9.26 6.33 -12.39
CA LEU A 304 -10.44 6.53 -13.22
C LEU A 304 -11.47 7.48 -12.57
N PHE A 305 -11.61 7.43 -11.24
CA PHE A 305 -12.57 8.29 -10.53
C PHE A 305 -12.12 9.74 -10.38
N PHE A 306 -10.85 9.99 -10.12
CA PHE A 306 -10.30 11.34 -10.03
C PHE A 306 -9.98 11.93 -11.40
N GLY A 307 -9.74 11.07 -12.38
CA GLY A 307 -9.38 11.40 -13.75
C GLY A 307 -10.54 11.76 -14.67
N LYS A 308 -11.79 11.87 -14.21
CA LYS A 308 -12.97 12.07 -15.10
C LYS A 308 -12.83 13.23 -16.08
N ASN A 309 -12.06 14.26 -15.73
CA ASN A 309 -11.84 15.47 -16.52
C ASN A 309 -10.46 15.49 -17.22
N VAL A 310 -9.72 14.39 -17.16
CA VAL A 310 -8.40 14.24 -17.78
C VAL A 310 -8.55 13.47 -19.08
N GLU A 311 -7.73 13.80 -20.08
CA GLU A 311 -7.73 13.09 -21.36
C GLU A 311 -7.47 11.60 -21.18
N ARG A 312 -8.20 10.77 -21.93
CA ARG A 312 -8.16 9.30 -21.78
C ARG A 312 -6.78 8.73 -22.05
N ASP A 313 -6.02 9.30 -22.98
CA ASP A 313 -4.67 8.84 -23.27
C ASP A 313 -3.69 9.12 -22.12
N VAL A 314 -3.87 10.23 -21.40
CA VAL A 314 -3.12 10.54 -20.18
C VAL A 314 -3.47 9.53 -19.09
N LEU A 315 -4.76 9.25 -18.88
CA LEU A 315 -5.19 8.23 -17.90
C LEU A 315 -4.69 6.83 -18.27
N ALA A 316 -4.59 6.50 -19.55
CA ALA A 316 -4.09 5.20 -20.00
C ALA A 316 -2.63 4.98 -19.60
N ASN A 317 -1.82 6.05 -19.59
CA ASN A 317 -0.43 6.04 -19.15
C ASN A 317 -0.31 5.97 -17.61
N GLU A 318 -1.37 6.38 -16.90
CA GLU A 318 -1.44 6.32 -15.44
C GLU A 318 -1.87 4.94 -14.90
N LEU A 319 -2.39 4.04 -15.74
CA LEU A 319 -2.85 2.73 -15.28
C LEU A 319 -1.69 1.75 -15.06
N VAL A 320 -1.68 1.08 -13.90
CA VAL A 320 -0.73 -0.02 -13.64
C VAL A 320 -1.28 -1.35 -14.12
N THR A 321 -0.49 -2.07 -14.93
CA THR A 321 -0.86 -3.33 -15.58
C THR A 321 0.10 -4.47 -15.29
#